data_AF-A0AB37UA38-F1
#
_entry.id   AF-A0AB37UA38-F1
#
_cell.length_a   1.000
_cell.length_b   1.000
_cell.length_c   1.000
_cell.angle_alpha   90.00
_cell.angle_beta   90.00
_cell.angle_gamma   90.00
#
_symmetry.space_group_name_H-M   'P 1'
#
loop_
_entity.id
_entity.type
_entity.pdbx_description
1 polymer ?
#
loop_
_entity_poly.entity_id
_entity_poly.type
_entity_poly.pdbx_seq_one_letter_code
_entity_poly.pdbx_strand_id
1 'polypeptide(L)'
;MLQFCYQDRGDPMVNISLRDVPDELYQQLKQMAELERRSVNQQILILLERSLKLHQRPSAEVWQQIEQRREVIRARVGLTPDSAELIAEDRSR
;
A
#
# COMPACT_ATOMS: atom_id res chain seq x y z
N MET A 1 -2.98 12.73 4.04
CA MET A 1 -4.04 13.27 3.17
C MET A 1 -3.55 13.16 1.73
N LEU A 2 -3.80 12.03 1.06
CA LEU A 2 -3.40 11.84 -0.34
C LEU A 2 -4.62 12.14 -1.21
N GLN A 3 -4.71 13.40 -1.62
CA GLN A 3 -5.68 13.89 -2.59
C GLN A 3 -5.18 13.49 -3.98
N PHE A 4 -5.57 12.30 -4.45
CA PHE A 4 -5.36 11.92 -5.85
C PHE A 4 -6.33 12.73 -6.70
N CYS A 5 -5.96 13.97 -7.01
CA CYS A 5 -6.56 14.70 -8.12
C CYS A 5 -6.20 13.93 -9.40
N TYR A 6 -7.18 13.26 -10.01
CA TYR A 6 -7.09 12.87 -11.41
C TYR A 6 -7.01 14.17 -12.22
N GLN A 7 -5.78 14.64 -12.47
CA GLN A 7 -5.54 15.68 -13.45
C GLN A 7 -5.89 15.10 -14.82
N ASP A 8 -6.87 15.71 -15.47
CA ASP A 8 -7.28 15.50 -16.86
C ASP A 8 -6.11 15.89 -17.78
N ARG A 9 -5.07 15.06 -17.81
CA ARG A 9 -4.20 14.95 -18.98
C ARG A 9 -5.02 14.15 -19.97
N GLY A 10 -5.09 14.56 -21.24
CA GLY A 10 -5.88 13.89 -22.29
C GLY A 10 -5.43 12.47 -22.65
N ASP A 11 -5.15 11.63 -21.66
CA ASP A 11 -5.01 10.19 -21.77
C ASP A 11 -6.38 9.58 -22.08
N PRO A 12 -6.45 8.58 -22.97
CA PRO A 12 -7.70 7.91 -23.28
C PRO A 12 -8.30 7.35 -21.99
N MET A 13 -9.49 7.82 -21.63
CA MET A 13 -10.24 7.30 -20.47
C MET A 13 -10.62 5.86 -20.74
N VAL A 14 -9.84 4.93 -20.19
CA VAL A 14 -10.16 3.50 -20.25
C VAL A 14 -11.32 3.23 -19.31
N ASN A 15 -12.44 2.79 -19.87
CA ASN A 15 -13.59 2.33 -19.10
C ASN A 15 -13.54 0.81 -18.95
N ILE A 16 -13.70 0.31 -17.72
CA ILE A 16 -13.72 -1.12 -17.41
C ILE A 16 -15.10 -1.47 -16.86
N SER A 17 -15.76 -2.44 -17.48
CA SER A 17 -17.03 -2.99 -16.99
C SER A 17 -16.77 -4.37 -16.36
N LEU A 18 -17.20 -4.53 -15.11
CA LEU A 18 -17.19 -5.81 -14.41
C LEU A 18 -18.57 -6.45 -14.56
N ARG A 19 -18.62 -7.68 -15.06
CA ARG A 19 -19.84 -8.48 -15.19
C ARG A 19 -19.76 -9.70 -14.28
N ASP A 20 -20.94 -10.24 -13.95
CA ASP A 20 -21.07 -11.47 -13.16
C ASP A 20 -20.37 -11.40 -11.79
N VAL A 21 -20.38 -10.21 -11.16
CA VAL A 21 -19.81 -10.00 -9.83
C VAL A 21 -20.72 -10.68 -8.79
N PRO A 22 -20.21 -11.61 -7.98
CA PRO A 22 -21.01 -12.25 -6.93
C PRO A 22 -21.60 -11.22 -5.97
N ASP A 23 -22.87 -11.38 -5.60
CA ASP A 23 -23.58 -10.42 -4.74
C ASP A 23 -22.84 -10.17 -3.43
N GLU A 24 -22.31 -11.22 -2.81
CA GLU A 24 -21.55 -11.13 -1.56
C GLU A 24 -20.31 -10.23 -1.72
N LEU A 25 -19.57 -10.37 -2.83
CA LEU A 25 -18.41 -9.55 -3.13
C LEU A 25 -18.81 -8.08 -3.33
N TYR A 26 -19.91 -7.84 -4.05
CA TYR A 26 -20.42 -6.48 -4.22
C TYR A 26 -20.83 -5.83 -2.90
N GLN A 27 -21.48 -6.57 -2.00
CA GLN A 27 -21.84 -6.07 -0.67
C GLN A 27 -20.60 -5.72 0.16
N GLN A 28 -19.57 -6.55 0.15
CA GLN A 28 -18.31 -6.26 0.84
C GLN A 28 -17.66 -4.98 0.29
N LEU A 29 -17.59 -4.82 -1.05
CA LEU A 29 -17.08 -3.61 -1.68
C LEU A 29 -17.87 -2.36 -1.27
N LYS A 30 -19.20 -2.47 -1.21
CA LYS A 30 -20.09 -1.39 -0.79
C LYS A 30 -19.86 -0.98 0.67
N GLN A 31 -19.79 -1.95 1.57
CA GLN A 31 -19.52 -1.70 2.99
C GLN A 31 -18.16 -1.00 3.19
N MET A 32 -17.11 -1.47 2.51
CA MET A 32 -15.80 -0.82 2.56
C MET A 32 -15.85 0.62 2.03
N ALA A 33 -16.59 0.86 0.95
CA ALA A 33 -16.72 2.19 0.36
C ALA A 33 -17.48 3.16 1.30
N GLU A 34 -18.53 2.69 1.97
CA GLU A 34 -19.31 3.48 2.94
C GLU A 34 -18.49 3.85 4.18
N LEU A 35 -17.77 2.89 4.76
CA LEU A 35 -16.87 3.13 5.90
C LEU A 35 -15.84 4.21 5.60
N GLU A 36 -15.34 4.21 4.37
CA GLU A 36 -14.30 5.12 3.90
C GLU A 36 -14.85 6.36 3.19
N ARG A 37 -16.18 6.58 3.25
CA ARG A 37 -16.91 7.72 2.66
C ARG A 37 -16.55 8.01 1.20
N ARG A 38 -16.44 6.95 0.39
CA ARG A 38 -16.09 7.03 -1.04
C ARG A 38 -17.09 6.27 -1.90
N SER A 39 -17.06 6.51 -3.22
CA SER A 39 -17.86 5.72 -4.14
C SER A 39 -17.32 4.29 -4.28
N VAL A 40 -18.19 3.35 -4.64
CA VAL A 40 -17.79 1.96 -4.93
C VAL A 40 -16.77 1.91 -6.08
N ASN A 41 -16.92 2.76 -7.09
CA ASN A 41 -15.97 2.86 -8.19
C ASN A 41 -14.57 3.26 -7.71
N GLN A 42 -14.46 4.28 -6.86
CA GLN A 42 -13.18 4.67 -6.26
C GLN A 42 -12.60 3.55 -5.39
N GLN A 43 -13.43 2.82 -4.65
CA GLN A 43 -12.99 1.69 -3.86
C GLN A 43 -12.39 0.57 -4.73
N ILE A 44 -13.04 0.25 -5.86
CA ILE A 44 -12.54 -0.73 -6.84
C ILE A 44 -11.17 -0.30 -7.38
N LEU A 45 -11.04 0.96 -7.82
CA LEU A 45 -9.76 1.49 -8.32
C LEU A 45 -8.64 1.35 -7.28
N ILE A 46 -8.91 1.72 -6.02
CA ILE A 46 -7.92 1.62 -4.94
C ILE A 46 -7.50 0.17 -4.68
N LEU A 47 -8.45 -0.77 -4.70
CA LEU A 47 -8.13 -2.19 -4.52
C LEU A 47 -7.30 -2.74 -5.68
N LEU A 48 -7.62 -2.35 -6.93
CA LEU A 48 -6.83 -2.71 -8.11
C LEU A 48 -5.41 -2.15 -8.02
N GLU A 49 -5.24 -0.87 -7.70
CA GLU A 49 -3.93 -0.26 -7.52
C GLU A 49 -3.10 -0.94 -6.43
N ARG A 50 -3.72 -1.24 -5.28
CA ARG A 50 -3.07 -1.95 -4.18
C ARG A 50 -2.64 -3.34 -4.61
N SER A 51 -3.51 -4.07 -5.28
CA SER A 51 -3.19 -5.39 -5.82
C SER A 51 -1.99 -5.31 -6.77
N LEU A 52 -1.98 -4.38 -7.73
CA LEU A 52 -0.86 -4.22 -8.66
C LEU A 52 0.45 -3.85 -7.96
N LYS A 53 0.40 -3.02 -6.91
CA LYS A 53 1.59 -2.69 -6.08
C LYS A 53 2.09 -3.90 -5.30
N LEU A 54 1.20 -4.75 -4.79
CA LEU A 54 1.57 -5.98 -4.09
C LEU A 54 2.18 -7.03 -5.03
N HIS A 55 1.67 -7.12 -6.27
CA HIS A 55 2.18 -8.05 -7.28
C HIS A 55 3.49 -7.58 -7.92
N GLN A 56 3.77 -6.27 -7.89
CA GLN A 56 5.11 -5.77 -8.20
C GLN A 56 6.05 -6.20 -7.09
N ARG A 57 6.83 -7.28 -7.33
CA ARG A 57 8.02 -7.54 -6.52
C ARG A 57 8.82 -6.23 -6.46
N PRO A 58 9.31 -5.81 -5.27
CA PRO A 58 10.24 -4.69 -5.22
C PRO A 58 11.34 -5.01 -6.21
N SER A 59 11.63 -4.08 -7.14
CA SER A 59 12.69 -4.29 -8.09
C SER A 59 13.97 -4.63 -7.32
N ALA A 60 14.88 -5.40 -7.93
CA ALA A 60 16.17 -5.69 -7.31
C ALA A 60 16.88 -4.40 -6.84
N GLU A 61 16.62 -3.29 -7.53
CA GLU A 61 17.07 -1.95 -7.18
C GLU A 61 16.52 -1.43 -5.84
N VAL A 62 15.23 -1.63 -5.52
CA VAL A 62 14.67 -1.24 -4.21
C VAL A 62 15.33 -2.04 -3.09
N TRP A 63 15.55 -3.33 -3.30
CA TRP A 63 16.28 -4.17 -2.33
C TRP A 63 17.72 -3.71 -2.16
N GLN A 64 18.42 -3.39 -3.24
CA GLN A 64 19.76 -2.83 -3.19
C GLN A 64 19.81 -1.48 -2.47
N GLN A 65 18.82 -0.60 -2.68
CA GLN A 65 18.73 0.68 -1.97
C GLN A 65 18.47 0.48 -0.47
N ILE A 66 17.62 -0.47 -0.09
CA ILE A 66 17.39 -0.82 1.32
C ILE A 66 18.70 -1.30 1.96
N GLU A 67 19.44 -2.17 1.28
CA GLU A 67 20.68 -2.72 1.80
C GLU A 67 21.80 -1.67 1.89
N GLN A 68 21.96 -0.83 0.86
CA GLN A 68 22.89 0.30 0.90
C GLN A 68 22.57 1.25 2.05
N ARG A 69 21.30 1.56 2.30
CA ARG A 69 20.89 2.39 3.44
C ARG A 69 21.21 1.73 4.78
N ARG A 70 21.00 0.42 4.91
CA ARG A 70 21.35 -0.34 6.12
C ARG A 70 22.85 -0.32 6.38
N GLU A 71 23.66 -0.50 5.35
CA GLU A 71 25.12 -0.43 5.46
C GLU A 71 25.59 0.98 5.87
N VAL A 72 25.05 2.04 5.26
CA VAL A 72 25.38 3.43 5.65
C VAL A 72 24.99 3.72 7.10
N ILE A 73 23.81 3.28 7.53
CA ILE A 73 23.37 3.44 8.92
C ILE A 73 24.30 2.66 9.86
N ARG A 74 24.58 1.39 9.57
CA ARG A 74 25.50 0.55 10.36
C ARG A 74 26.88 1.18 10.48
N ALA A 75 27.43 1.70 9.38
CA ALA A 75 28.73 2.37 9.39
C ALA A 75 28.74 3.65 10.25
N ARG A 76 27.59 4.35 10.35
CA ARG A 76 27.48 5.61 11.10
C ARG A 76 27.20 5.43 12.59
N VAL A 77 26.31 4.50 12.96
CA VAL A 77 25.84 4.32 14.35
C VAL A 77 26.26 2.99 14.99
N GLY A 78 26.97 2.13 14.26
CA GLY A 78 27.36 0.79 14.72
C GLY A 78 26.21 -0.22 14.65
N LEU A 79 26.31 -1.32 15.39
CA LEU A 79 25.19 -2.24 15.58
C LEU A 79 24.17 -1.60 16.54
N THR A 80 22.98 -1.34 16.02
CA THR A 80 21.83 -1.00 16.88
C THR A 80 21.39 -2.26 17.63
N PRO A 81 21.06 -2.18 18.93
CA PRO A 81 20.45 -3.29 19.66
C PRO A 81 19.20 -3.79 18.94
N ASP A 82 18.84 -5.06 19.12
CA ASP A 82 17.58 -5.56 18.59
C ASP A 82 16.43 -4.76 19.24
N SER A 83 15.71 -4.01 18.40
CA SER A 83 14.55 -3.25 18.83
C SER A 83 13.51 -4.10 19.55
N ALA A 84 13.42 -5.40 19.25
CA ALA A 84 12.52 -6.32 19.92
C ALA A 84 12.85 -6.48 21.42
N GLU A 85 14.14 -6.50 21.78
CA GLU A 85 14.59 -6.59 23.17
C GLU A 85 14.24 -5.30 23.93
N LEU A 86 14.49 -4.13 23.32
CA LEU A 86 14.17 -2.83 23.94
C LEU A 86 12.66 -2.63 24.17
N ILE A 87 11.83 -3.10 23.23
CA ILE A 87 10.37 -3.06 23.36
C ILE A 87 9.88 -4.03 24.45
N ALA A 88 10.52 -5.19 24.59
CA ALA A 88 10.17 -6.15 25.63
C ALA A 88 10.49 -5.60 27.03
N GLU A 89 11.64 -4.93 27.18
CA GLU A 89 12.04 -4.30 28.45
C GLU A 89 11.06 -3.18 28.85
N ASP A 90 10.68 -2.30 27.92
CA ASP A 90 9.72 -1.21 28.16
C ASP A 90 8.34 -1.72 28.60
N ARG A 91 7.87 -2.83 28.00
CA ARG A 91 6.62 -3.48 28.38
C ARG A 91 6.66 -4.18 29.75
N SER A 92 7.86 -4.42 30.28
CA SER A 92 8.07 -5.09 31.58
C SER A 92 8.29 -4.12 32.74
N ARG A 93 8.28 -2.81 32.49
CA ARG A 93 8.30 -1.74 33.50
C ARG A 93 6.89 -1.33 33.92
#